data_AF-A0A1B9PWD5-F1
#
_entry.id   AF-A0A1B9PWD5-F1
#
_cell.length_a   1.000
_cell.length_b   1.000
_cell.length_c   1.000
_cell.angle_alpha   90.00
_cell.angle_beta   90.00
_cell.angle_gamma   90.00
#
_symmetry.space_group_name_H-M   'P 1'
#
loop_
_entity.id
_entity.type
_entity.pdbx_description
1 polymer ?
#
loop_
_entity_poly.entity_id
_entity_poly.type
_entity_poly.pdbx_seq_one_letter_code
_entity_poly.pdbx_strand_id
1 'polypeptide(L)'
;MLTNNVYQEEQIPTQFERFWRSFRANNLAMFGLWCLGLIILVTITSPWLAPHDSQEQTGHLLTPPSWDPAGTVEYFLGTDDLGRDILSRLIIGSQLTFGAAVIITFIAAVIGCLIGVLAGMTRGLLSSTLNHLLDTVMSIPSLLLAIIFVAFLGFGEFNILLALCLALIPRFIRSVYIAVHAEVEKDYILASRLDGANDFYLLWNSIVPNILTVVALEITLALSVAILDITALGFLGLGAQAPSTEWGSILGDSVELIYLAPWTVTLPGLAIMFTVIVVNLVGEGVRQALNAGIE
;
A
#
# COMPACT_ATOMS: atom_id res chain seq x y z
N MET A 1 -5.10 42.13 35.11
CA MET A 1 -3.78 41.94 34.49
C MET A 1 -3.99 42.02 32.99
N LEU A 2 -3.63 43.16 32.40
CA LEU A 2 -3.77 43.43 30.97
C LEU A 2 -2.52 42.91 30.26
N THR A 3 -2.63 41.79 29.55
CA THR A 3 -1.62 41.36 28.57
C THR A 3 -1.75 42.24 27.34
N ASN A 4 -1.12 43.42 27.41
CA ASN A 4 -0.85 44.27 26.24
C ASN A 4 0.23 43.59 25.39
N ASN A 5 -0.16 42.67 24.52
CA ASN A 5 0.70 42.24 23.42
C ASN A 5 0.35 43.06 22.18
N VAL A 6 1.06 44.18 22.00
CA VAL A 6 0.87 45.16 20.91
C VAL A 6 1.35 44.61 19.56
N TYR A 7 2.08 43.50 19.58
CA TYR A 7 2.43 42.72 18.39
C TYR A 7 1.53 41.48 18.36
N GLN A 8 0.54 41.46 17.48
CA GLN A 8 0.01 40.19 16.99
C GLN A 8 1.15 39.54 16.21
N GLU A 9 1.98 38.76 16.89
CA GLU A 9 2.88 37.83 16.20
C GLU A 9 1.97 36.88 15.42
N GLU A 10 1.83 37.11 14.11
CA GLU A 10 1.31 36.10 13.20
C GLU A 10 2.27 34.91 13.31
N GLN A 11 1.91 33.93 14.14
CA GLN A 11 2.59 32.65 14.16
C GLN A 11 2.35 32.00 12.81
N ILE A 12 3.33 32.11 11.91
CA ILE A 12 3.30 31.45 10.61
C ILE A 12 3.29 29.94 10.91
N PRO A 13 2.16 29.24 10.66
CA PRO A 13 2.05 27.84 11.01
C PRO A 13 3.08 27.05 10.21
N THR A 14 3.71 26.07 10.86
CA THR A 14 4.69 25.19 10.21
C THR A 14 4.05 24.42 9.05
N GLN A 15 4.85 23.98 8.07
CA GLN A 15 4.33 23.22 6.92
C GLN A 15 3.56 21.95 7.36
N PHE A 16 4.03 21.29 8.42
CA PHE A 16 3.34 20.15 9.00
C PHE A 16 2.00 20.53 9.65
N GLU A 17 1.94 21.68 10.31
CA GLU A 17 0.69 22.17 10.91
C GLU A 17 -0.35 22.54 9.85
N ARG A 18 0.07 23.17 8.74
CA ARG A 18 -0.80 23.44 7.58
C ARG A 18 -1.33 22.15 6.97
N PHE A 19 -0.44 21.19 6.74
CA PHE A 19 -0.79 19.85 6.26
C PHE A 19 -1.83 19.20 7.18
N TRP A 20 -1.57 19.14 8.49
CA TRP A 20 -2.48 18.47 9.43
C TRP A 20 -3.83 19.18 9.54
N ARG A 21 -3.85 20.51 9.56
CA ARG A 21 -5.10 21.30 9.56
C ARG A 21 -5.92 21.02 8.31
N SER A 22 -5.30 20.98 7.13
CA SER A 22 -5.97 20.67 5.86
C SER A 22 -6.48 19.23 5.83
N PHE A 23 -5.65 18.26 6.25
CA PHE A 23 -6.03 16.84 6.32
C PHE A 23 -7.23 16.63 7.25
N ARG A 24 -7.22 17.25 8.44
CA ARG A 24 -8.30 17.14 9.42
C ARG A 24 -9.60 17.81 8.97
N ALA A 25 -9.54 18.82 8.10
CA ALA A 25 -10.74 19.43 7.54
C ALA A 25 -11.50 18.50 6.58
N ASN A 26 -10.82 17.48 6.02
CA ASN A 26 -11.45 16.49 5.16
C ASN A 26 -12.00 15.31 5.98
N ASN A 27 -13.33 15.29 6.16
CA ASN A 27 -14.03 14.24 6.91
C ASN A 27 -13.82 12.83 6.33
N LEU A 28 -13.73 12.70 5.00
CA LEU A 28 -13.52 11.41 4.33
C LEU A 28 -12.09 10.90 4.56
N ALA A 29 -11.10 11.79 4.49
CA ALA A 29 -9.71 11.47 4.80
C ALA A 29 -9.55 11.02 6.25
N MET A 30 -10.23 11.71 7.18
CA MET A 30 -10.21 11.35 8.59
C MET A 30 -10.87 10.00 8.83
N PHE A 31 -12.05 9.74 8.25
CA PHE A 31 -12.70 8.42 8.32
C PHE A 31 -11.78 7.32 7.78
N GLY A 32 -11.17 7.54 6.62
CA GLY A 32 -10.15 6.64 6.07
C GLY A 32 -8.99 6.40 7.02
N LEU A 33 -8.48 7.45 7.69
CA LEU A 33 -7.38 7.34 8.64
C LEU A 33 -7.75 6.45 9.84
N TRP A 34 -8.95 6.63 10.41
CA TRP A 34 -9.45 5.78 11.50
C TRP A 34 -9.59 4.33 11.07
N CYS A 35 -10.18 4.08 9.90
CA CYS A 35 -10.30 2.73 9.35
C CYS A 35 -8.94 2.09 9.06
N LEU A 36 -7.98 2.84 8.50
CA LEU A 36 -6.64 2.36 8.23
C LEU A 36 -5.91 2.03 9.53
N GLY A 37 -6.04 2.87 10.55
CA GLY A 37 -5.52 2.62 11.88
C GLY A 37 -6.09 1.33 12.50
N LEU A 38 -7.39 1.07 12.30
CA LEU A 38 -8.03 -0.17 12.73
C LEU A 38 -7.50 -1.39 11.97
N ILE A 39 -7.34 -1.31 10.64
CA ILE A 39 -6.76 -2.41 9.84
C ILE A 39 -5.34 -2.70 10.31
N ILE A 40 -4.50 -1.68 10.48
CA ILE A 40 -3.13 -1.82 10.99
C ILE A 40 -3.13 -2.49 12.37
N LEU A 41 -4.03 -2.04 13.27
CA LEU A 41 -4.15 -2.63 14.59
C LEU A 41 -4.51 -4.12 14.50
N VAL A 42 -5.55 -4.46 13.75
CA VAL A 42 -5.99 -5.85 13.52
C VAL A 42 -4.87 -6.70 12.93
N THR A 43 -4.11 -6.18 11.96
CA THR A 43 -3.01 -6.90 11.32
C THR A 43 -1.84 -7.16 12.29
N ILE A 44 -1.47 -6.17 13.11
CA ILE A 44 -0.38 -6.32 14.08
C ILE A 44 -0.80 -7.25 15.22
N THR A 45 -2.03 -7.11 15.73
CA THR A 45 -2.53 -7.91 16.85
C THR A 45 -3.23 -9.20 16.41
N SER A 46 -3.15 -9.56 15.13
CA SER A 46 -3.92 -10.68 14.57
C SER A 46 -3.73 -12.02 15.30
N PRO A 47 -2.51 -12.41 15.74
CA PRO A 47 -2.32 -13.71 16.41
C PRO A 47 -2.96 -13.76 17.80
N TRP A 48 -3.25 -12.62 18.41
CA TRP A 48 -3.90 -12.52 19.72
C TRP A 48 -5.39 -12.21 19.63
N LEU A 49 -5.84 -11.70 18.48
CA LEU A 49 -7.23 -11.29 18.25
C LEU A 49 -8.07 -12.41 17.63
N ALA A 50 -7.45 -13.34 16.90
CA ALA A 50 -8.13 -14.47 16.29
C ALA A 50 -8.80 -15.36 17.37
N PRO A 51 -10.13 -15.61 17.30
CA PRO A 51 -10.82 -16.46 18.27
C PRO A 51 -10.33 -17.91 18.30
N HIS A 52 -9.99 -18.45 17.12
CA HIS A 52 -9.56 -19.83 16.91
C HIS A 52 -8.26 -19.85 16.11
N ASP A 53 -7.56 -20.99 16.08
CA ASP A 53 -6.44 -21.15 15.16
C ASP A 53 -6.97 -21.19 13.71
N SER A 54 -6.38 -20.36 12.84
CA SER A 54 -6.71 -20.31 11.40
C SER A 54 -6.65 -21.66 10.68
N GLN A 55 -5.88 -22.62 11.20
CA GLN A 55 -5.69 -23.94 10.61
C GLN A 55 -6.47 -25.05 11.31
N GLU A 56 -7.13 -24.76 12.43
CA GLU A 56 -7.89 -25.77 13.16
C GLU A 56 -9.08 -26.25 12.32
N GLN A 57 -9.05 -27.53 11.95
CA GLN A 57 -10.12 -28.18 11.21
C GLN A 57 -11.13 -28.74 12.20
N THR A 58 -12.32 -28.18 12.18
CA THR A 58 -13.41 -28.60 13.06
C THR A 58 -14.35 -29.55 12.29
N GLY A 59 -15.19 -30.31 12.99
CA GLY A 59 -16.20 -31.15 12.34
C GLY A 59 -17.35 -30.35 11.70
N HIS A 60 -17.39 -29.03 11.89
CA HIS A 60 -18.43 -28.13 11.43
C HIS A 60 -18.13 -27.63 10.01
N LEU A 61 -18.29 -28.50 9.01
CA LEU A 61 -18.01 -28.16 7.61
C LEU A 61 -19.10 -27.23 7.06
N LEU A 62 -18.70 -26.15 6.38
CA LEU A 62 -19.59 -25.24 5.65
C LEU A 62 -20.76 -24.73 6.49
N THR A 63 -20.48 -24.42 7.76
CA THR A 63 -21.47 -23.85 8.67
C THR A 63 -21.67 -22.38 8.30
N PRO A 64 -22.92 -21.94 8.05
CA PRO A 64 -23.19 -20.55 7.69
C PRO A 64 -22.90 -19.61 8.87
N PRO A 65 -22.81 -18.29 8.60
CA PRO A 65 -22.60 -17.30 9.64
C PRO A 65 -23.70 -17.34 10.71
N SER A 66 -23.38 -16.84 11.91
CA SER A 66 -24.24 -16.88 13.09
C SER A 66 -25.64 -16.24 12.94
N TRP A 67 -25.83 -15.39 11.93
CA TRP A 67 -27.13 -14.79 11.61
C TRP A 67 -28.04 -15.67 10.75
N ASP A 68 -27.54 -16.79 10.23
CA ASP A 68 -28.34 -17.82 9.57
C ASP A 68 -28.91 -18.80 10.60
N PRO A 69 -30.14 -19.33 10.44
CA PRO A 69 -30.72 -20.31 11.36
C PRO A 69 -29.89 -21.60 11.53
N ALA A 70 -29.07 -21.96 10.55
CA ALA A 70 -28.16 -23.12 10.61
C ALA A 70 -26.75 -22.76 11.11
N GLY A 71 -26.50 -21.50 11.45
CA GLY A 71 -25.21 -21.01 11.94
C GLY A 71 -25.05 -21.12 13.46
N THR A 72 -23.82 -20.92 13.94
CA THR A 72 -23.49 -20.94 15.38
C THR A 72 -22.73 -19.68 15.78
N VAL A 73 -22.88 -19.25 17.03
CA VAL A 73 -22.16 -18.07 17.56
C VAL A 73 -20.66 -18.34 17.75
N GLU A 74 -20.28 -19.61 17.91
CA GLU A 74 -18.89 -20.06 18.03
C GLU A 74 -18.07 -19.76 16.78
N TYR A 75 -18.68 -19.91 15.59
CA TYR A 75 -18.10 -19.53 14.30
C TYR A 75 -18.88 -18.35 13.73
N PHE A 76 -18.61 -17.15 14.27
CA PHE A 76 -19.43 -15.96 14.04
C PHE A 76 -19.66 -15.65 12.54
N LEU A 77 -18.61 -15.77 11.72
CA LEU A 77 -18.64 -15.58 10.26
C LEU A 77 -18.80 -16.87 9.47
N GLY A 78 -19.04 -17.99 10.14
CA GLY A 78 -19.14 -19.32 9.55
C GLY A 78 -17.78 -20.00 9.37
N THR A 79 -17.84 -21.20 8.80
CA THR A 79 -16.67 -22.05 8.52
C THR A 79 -16.54 -22.35 7.03
N ASP A 80 -15.35 -22.80 6.63
CA ASP A 80 -15.07 -23.27 5.27
C ASP A 80 -15.31 -24.78 5.08
N ASP A 81 -14.90 -25.28 3.91
CA ASP A 81 -15.02 -26.68 3.49
C ASP A 81 -14.19 -27.68 4.31
N LEU A 82 -13.19 -27.18 5.03
CA LEU A 82 -12.39 -27.95 5.98
C LEU A 82 -12.79 -27.67 7.44
N GLY A 83 -13.87 -26.92 7.67
CA GLY A 83 -14.36 -26.57 9.00
C GLY A 83 -13.49 -25.55 9.74
N ARG A 84 -12.67 -24.77 9.04
CA ARG A 84 -11.84 -23.71 9.64
C ARG A 84 -12.66 -22.44 9.81
N ASP A 85 -12.45 -21.72 10.92
CA ASP A 85 -13.18 -20.47 11.22
C ASP A 85 -12.80 -19.33 10.26
N ILE A 86 -13.78 -18.80 9.52
CA ILE A 86 -13.54 -17.73 8.53
C ILE A 86 -13.10 -16.43 9.22
N LEU A 87 -13.60 -16.11 10.41
CA LEU A 87 -13.22 -14.88 11.11
C LEU A 87 -11.73 -14.89 11.47
N SER A 88 -11.26 -15.99 12.07
CA SER A 88 -9.85 -16.18 12.41
C SER A 88 -8.96 -16.16 11.17
N ARG A 89 -9.40 -16.81 10.08
CA ARG A 89 -8.69 -16.79 8.80
C ARG A 89 -8.60 -15.39 8.19
N LEU A 90 -9.66 -14.57 8.28
CA LEU A 90 -9.62 -13.18 7.80
C LEU A 90 -8.68 -12.29 8.63
N ILE A 91 -8.71 -12.43 9.96
CA ILE A 91 -7.84 -11.67 10.86
C ILE A 91 -6.37 -12.04 10.61
N ILE A 92 -6.03 -13.33 10.61
CA ILE A 92 -4.66 -13.79 10.38
C ILE A 92 -4.22 -13.48 8.93
N GLY A 93 -5.10 -13.71 7.95
CA GLY A 93 -4.83 -13.45 6.53
C GLY A 93 -4.48 -12.00 6.22
N SER A 94 -4.89 -11.05 7.07
CA SER A 94 -4.51 -9.63 6.91
C SER A 94 -3.00 -9.39 6.97
N GLN A 95 -2.22 -10.26 7.63
CA GLN A 95 -0.77 -10.15 7.70
C GLN A 95 -0.10 -10.39 6.35
N LEU A 96 -0.46 -11.49 5.68
CA LEU A 96 0.14 -11.85 4.39
C LEU A 96 -0.46 -11.08 3.23
N THR A 97 -1.66 -10.51 3.37
CA THR A 97 -2.23 -9.63 2.35
C THR A 97 -1.86 -8.17 2.58
N PHE A 98 -2.40 -7.52 3.62
CA PHE A 98 -2.17 -6.09 3.85
C PHE A 98 -0.78 -5.81 4.43
N GLY A 99 -0.36 -6.56 5.46
CA GLY A 99 0.94 -6.36 6.10
C GLY A 99 2.11 -6.53 5.13
N ALA A 100 2.11 -7.61 4.36
CA ALA A 100 3.14 -7.86 3.35
C ALA A 100 3.11 -6.80 2.24
N ALA A 101 1.92 -6.37 1.78
CA ALA A 101 1.79 -5.29 0.79
C ALA A 101 2.46 -3.99 1.27
N VAL A 102 2.27 -3.63 2.54
CA VAL A 102 2.91 -2.44 3.15
C VAL A 102 4.43 -2.59 3.11
N ILE A 103 4.97 -3.74 3.53
CA ILE A 103 6.42 -3.99 3.59
C ILE A 103 7.05 -3.91 2.19
N ILE A 104 6.51 -4.65 1.21
CA ILE A 104 7.11 -4.68 -0.14
C ILE A 104 6.97 -3.33 -0.84
N THR A 105 5.86 -2.62 -0.63
CA THR A 105 5.67 -1.27 -1.19
C THR A 105 6.68 -0.30 -0.59
N PHE A 106 6.93 -0.37 0.72
CA PHE A 106 7.93 0.46 1.37
C PHE A 106 9.34 0.18 0.85
N ILE A 107 9.73 -1.09 0.72
CA ILE A 107 11.04 -1.48 0.18
C ILE A 107 11.19 -0.98 -1.26
N ALA A 108 10.18 -1.24 -2.11
CA ALA A 108 10.18 -0.78 -3.49
C ALA A 108 10.21 0.75 -3.60
N ALA A 109 9.51 1.46 -2.72
CA ALA A 109 9.54 2.92 -2.64
C ALA A 109 10.93 3.43 -2.28
N VAL A 110 11.59 2.87 -1.26
CA VAL A 110 12.95 3.28 -0.87
C VAL A 110 13.94 3.05 -1.99
N ILE A 111 13.98 1.85 -2.56
CA ILE A 111 14.91 1.50 -3.64
C ILE A 111 14.63 2.34 -4.88
N GLY A 112 13.36 2.43 -5.28
CA GLY A 112 12.93 3.17 -6.45
C GLY A 112 13.14 4.68 -6.33
N CYS A 113 12.92 5.26 -5.14
CA CYS A 113 13.20 6.67 -4.89
C CYS A 113 14.70 6.95 -4.96
N LEU A 114 15.55 6.11 -4.36
CA LEU A 114 17.00 6.30 -4.41
C LEU A 114 17.52 6.28 -5.85
N ILE A 115 17.12 5.28 -6.63
CA ILE A 115 17.54 5.17 -8.04
C ILE A 115 16.91 6.29 -8.88
N GLY A 116 15.64 6.62 -8.66
CA GLY A 116 14.91 7.67 -9.40
C GLY A 116 15.49 9.06 -9.18
N VAL A 117 15.86 9.40 -7.93
CA VAL A 117 16.52 10.67 -7.61
C VAL A 117 17.88 10.77 -8.28
N LEU A 118 18.71 9.72 -8.19
CA LEU A 118 20.01 9.69 -8.84
C LEU A 118 19.88 9.82 -10.37
N ALA A 119 18.94 9.09 -10.97
CA ALA A 119 18.67 9.16 -12.40
C ALA A 119 18.15 10.54 -12.85
N GLY A 120 17.32 11.18 -12.03
CA GLY A 120 16.70 12.49 -12.31
C GLY A 120 17.67 13.66 -12.24
N MET A 121 18.67 13.58 -11.37
CA MET A 121 19.74 14.58 -11.28
C MET A 121 20.75 14.48 -12.43
N THR A 122 20.96 13.28 -12.97
CA THR A 122 21.88 13.09 -14.09
C THR A 122 21.28 13.55 -15.41
N ARG A 123 22.10 14.20 -16.25
CA ARG A 123 21.75 14.56 -17.63
C ARG A 123 22.55 13.70 -18.61
N GLY A 124 21.97 13.41 -19.78
CA GLY A 124 22.68 12.76 -20.89
C GLY A 124 22.18 11.35 -21.24
N LEU A 125 22.97 10.64 -22.04
CA LEU A 125 22.60 9.37 -22.66
C LEU A 125 22.27 8.26 -21.64
N LEU A 126 22.99 8.20 -20.52
CA LEU A 126 22.76 7.16 -19.49
C LEU A 126 21.35 7.27 -18.90
N SER A 127 20.92 8.48 -18.53
CA SER A 127 19.56 8.76 -18.06
C SER A 127 18.51 8.39 -19.11
N SER A 128 18.73 8.73 -20.39
CA SER A 128 17.83 8.36 -21.48
C SER A 128 17.73 6.84 -21.67
N THR A 129 18.86 6.11 -21.65
CA THR A 129 18.86 4.65 -21.81
C THR A 129 18.16 3.94 -20.67
N LEU A 130 18.37 4.40 -19.43
CA LEU A 130 17.70 3.82 -18.26
C LEU A 130 16.19 4.00 -18.36
N ASN A 131 15.72 5.20 -18.73
CA ASN A 131 14.29 5.46 -18.88
C ASN A 131 13.64 4.65 -20.00
N HIS A 132 14.30 4.50 -21.15
CA HIS A 132 13.76 3.65 -22.21
C HIS A 132 13.67 2.17 -21.80
N LEU A 133 14.64 1.68 -21.02
CA LEU A 133 14.58 0.33 -20.46
C LEU A 133 13.42 0.20 -19.48
N LEU A 134 13.25 1.17 -18.57
CA LEU A 134 12.14 1.19 -17.61
C LEU A 134 10.78 1.28 -18.31
N ASP A 135 10.64 2.10 -19.34
CA ASP A 135 9.41 2.22 -20.14
C ASP A 135 9.07 0.89 -20.82
N THR A 136 10.08 0.17 -21.31
CA THR A 136 9.89 -1.16 -21.91
C THR A 136 9.42 -2.16 -20.86
N VAL A 137 10.04 -2.20 -19.68
CA VAL A 137 9.62 -3.08 -18.58
C VAL A 137 8.20 -2.73 -18.09
N MET A 138 7.89 -1.45 -17.96
CA MET A 138 6.58 -0.98 -17.51
C MET A 138 5.46 -1.15 -18.55
N SER A 139 5.79 -1.52 -19.79
CA SER A 139 4.78 -1.94 -20.77
C SER A 139 4.13 -3.27 -20.39
N ILE A 140 4.82 -4.07 -19.55
CA ILE A 140 4.33 -5.31 -18.97
C ILE A 140 3.54 -4.97 -17.69
N PRO A 141 2.29 -5.43 -17.54
CA PRO A 141 1.54 -5.25 -16.29
C PRO A 141 2.31 -5.79 -15.08
N SER A 142 2.20 -5.14 -13.92
CA SER A 142 2.93 -5.53 -12.70
C SER A 142 2.68 -6.98 -12.31
N LEU A 143 1.43 -7.43 -12.39
CA LEU A 143 1.04 -8.82 -12.14
C LEU A 143 1.76 -9.79 -13.08
N LEU A 144 1.82 -9.47 -14.38
CA LEU A 144 2.48 -10.34 -15.36
C LEU A 144 3.99 -10.39 -15.13
N LEU A 145 4.59 -9.24 -14.80
CA LEU A 145 6.01 -9.16 -14.44
C LEU A 145 6.32 -9.99 -13.18
N ALA A 146 5.44 -9.95 -12.18
CA ALA A 146 5.56 -10.76 -10.97
C ALA A 146 5.46 -12.26 -11.29
N ILE A 147 4.53 -12.69 -12.14
CA ILE A 147 4.42 -14.09 -12.58
C ILE A 147 5.71 -14.55 -13.28
N ILE A 148 6.29 -13.71 -14.14
CA ILE A 148 7.56 -14.00 -14.80
C ILE A 148 8.66 -14.21 -13.76
N PHE A 149 8.79 -13.31 -12.77
CA PHE A 149 9.77 -13.47 -11.70
C PHE A 149 9.55 -14.72 -10.85
N VAL A 150 8.30 -15.04 -10.49
CA VAL A 150 7.95 -16.27 -9.76
C VAL A 150 8.35 -17.50 -10.55
N ALA A 151 8.17 -17.51 -11.87
CA ALA A 151 8.58 -18.63 -12.73
C ALA A 151 10.10 -18.89 -12.69
N PHE A 152 10.92 -17.85 -12.49
CA PHE A 152 12.37 -17.99 -12.33
C PHE A 152 12.82 -18.29 -10.90
N LEU A 153 12.20 -17.63 -9.90
CA LEU A 153 12.56 -17.76 -8.49
C LEU A 153 12.01 -19.05 -7.85
N GLY A 154 10.95 -19.62 -8.43
CA GLY A 154 10.21 -20.76 -7.91
C GLY A 154 9.07 -20.35 -6.98
N PHE A 155 8.13 -21.27 -6.75
CA PHE A 155 6.99 -21.06 -5.85
C PHE A 155 7.41 -20.96 -4.38
N GLY A 156 6.68 -20.14 -3.62
CA GLY A 156 6.85 -19.96 -2.18
C GLY A 156 6.61 -18.52 -1.75
N GLU A 157 6.01 -18.35 -0.57
CA GLU A 157 5.57 -17.05 0.00
C GLU A 157 6.61 -15.94 -0.18
N PHE A 158 7.85 -16.21 0.26
CA PHE A 158 8.94 -15.25 0.15
C PHE A 158 9.28 -14.86 -1.29
N ASN A 159 9.32 -15.84 -2.21
CA ASN A 159 9.67 -15.59 -3.61
C ASN A 159 8.62 -14.75 -4.33
N ILE A 160 7.34 -14.92 -3.97
CA ILE A 160 6.24 -14.12 -4.52
C ILE A 160 6.33 -12.69 -4.03
N LEU A 161 6.54 -12.49 -2.72
CA LEU A 161 6.73 -11.15 -2.16
C LEU A 161 7.96 -10.46 -2.76
N LEU A 162 9.05 -11.19 -2.98
CA LEU A 162 10.24 -10.69 -3.67
C LEU A 162 9.92 -10.32 -5.13
N ALA A 163 9.24 -11.19 -5.87
CA ALA A 163 8.83 -10.95 -7.25
C ALA A 163 7.95 -9.70 -7.40
N LEU A 164 6.96 -9.54 -6.51
CA LEU A 164 6.10 -8.37 -6.45
C LEU A 164 6.88 -7.10 -6.10
N CYS A 165 7.78 -7.18 -5.11
CA CYS A 165 8.66 -6.06 -4.77
C CYS A 165 9.48 -5.62 -5.99
N LEU A 166 10.09 -6.57 -6.71
CA LEU A 166 10.87 -6.29 -7.92
C LEU A 166 10.01 -5.69 -9.04
N ALA A 167 8.76 -6.15 -9.18
CA ALA A 167 7.83 -5.65 -10.19
C ALA A 167 7.38 -4.21 -9.93
N LEU A 168 7.38 -3.75 -8.67
CA LEU A 168 6.99 -2.38 -8.29
C LEU A 168 8.12 -1.35 -8.44
N ILE A 169 9.39 -1.77 -8.33
CA ILE A 169 10.55 -0.86 -8.38
C ILE A 169 10.56 0.03 -9.63
N PRO A 170 10.38 -0.46 -10.87
CA PRO A 170 10.44 0.36 -12.08
C PRO A 170 9.48 1.56 -12.06
N ARG A 171 8.29 1.34 -11.49
CA ARG A 171 7.24 2.35 -11.38
C ARG A 171 7.66 3.49 -10.45
N PHE A 172 8.24 3.18 -9.30
CA PHE A 172 8.80 4.20 -8.40
C PHE A 172 9.98 4.95 -9.02
N ILE A 173 10.91 4.24 -9.68
CA ILE A 173 12.06 4.88 -10.35
C ILE A 173 11.57 5.93 -11.35
N ARG A 174 10.62 5.56 -12.21
CA ARG A 174 10.09 6.44 -13.24
C ARG A 174 9.34 7.64 -12.66
N SER A 175 8.43 7.41 -11.71
CA SER A 175 7.63 8.47 -11.10
C SER A 175 8.51 9.53 -10.42
N VAL A 176 9.51 9.08 -9.66
CA VAL A 176 10.47 9.94 -8.97
C VAL A 176 11.43 10.60 -9.96
N TYR A 177 11.90 9.89 -10.98
CA TYR A 177 12.72 10.46 -12.05
C TYR A 177 12.03 11.66 -12.70
N ILE A 178 10.78 11.49 -13.14
CA ILE A 178 10.01 12.54 -13.80
C ILE A 178 9.83 13.74 -12.87
N ALA A 179 9.49 13.49 -11.60
CA ALA A 179 9.30 14.55 -10.62
C ALA A 179 10.58 15.34 -10.35
N VAL A 180 11.71 14.65 -10.15
CA VAL A 180 13.02 15.27 -9.93
C VAL A 180 13.46 16.07 -11.15
N HIS A 181 13.30 15.49 -12.33
CA HIS A 181 13.69 16.16 -13.57
C HIS A 181 12.89 17.45 -13.78
N ALA A 182 11.58 17.41 -13.59
CA ALA A 182 10.71 18.58 -13.67
C ALA A 182 11.04 19.64 -12.61
N GLU A 183 11.44 19.22 -11.41
CA GLU A 183 11.82 20.15 -10.34
C GLU A 183 13.13 20.87 -10.66
N VAL A 184 14.13 20.14 -11.18
CA VAL A 184 15.46 20.67 -11.53
C VAL A 184 15.40 21.74 -12.62
N GLU A 185 14.37 21.74 -13.47
CA GLU A 185 14.20 22.71 -14.55
C GLU A 185 13.58 24.04 -14.12
N LYS A 186 13.16 24.19 -12.86
CA LYS A 186 12.50 25.42 -12.38
C LYS A 186 13.48 26.58 -12.14
N ASP A 187 13.01 27.81 -12.34
CA ASP A 187 13.85 29.02 -12.26
C ASP A 187 14.50 29.25 -10.88
N TYR A 188 13.81 28.90 -9.79
CA TYR A 188 14.36 29.07 -8.45
C TYR A 188 15.53 28.13 -8.15
N ILE A 189 15.56 26.95 -8.79
CA ILE A 189 16.68 26.02 -8.74
C ILE A 189 17.87 26.60 -9.49
N LEU A 190 17.62 27.17 -10.68
CA LEU A 190 18.65 27.86 -11.45
C LEU A 190 19.25 29.04 -10.67
N ALA A 191 18.41 29.87 -10.04
CA ALA A 191 18.85 30.97 -9.19
C ALA A 191 19.73 30.47 -8.02
N SER A 192 19.28 29.43 -7.29
CA SER A 192 20.06 28.85 -6.19
C SER A 192 21.41 28.30 -6.65
N ARG A 193 21.48 27.72 -7.85
CA ARG A 193 22.73 27.24 -8.45
C ARG A 193 23.66 28.41 -8.83
N LEU A 194 23.13 29.53 -9.31
CA LEU A 194 23.91 30.75 -9.57
C LEU A 194 24.47 31.37 -8.28
N ASP A 195 23.76 31.21 -7.16
CA ASP A 195 24.22 31.59 -5.81
C ASP A 195 25.27 30.62 -5.23
N GLY A 196 25.67 29.58 -5.98
CA GLY A 196 26.73 28.64 -5.60
C GLY A 196 26.28 27.42 -4.81
N ALA A 197 24.97 27.11 -4.76
CA ALA A 197 24.47 25.89 -4.16
C ALA A 197 25.02 24.64 -4.88
N ASN A 198 25.53 23.68 -4.11
CA ASN A 198 25.94 22.38 -4.66
C ASN A 198 24.72 21.47 -4.88
N ASP A 199 24.91 20.42 -5.68
CA ASP A 199 23.85 19.48 -6.04
C ASP A 199 23.22 18.78 -4.83
N PHE A 200 24.01 18.49 -3.80
CA PHE A 200 23.52 17.86 -2.57
C PHE A 200 22.59 18.78 -1.77
N TYR A 201 22.96 20.06 -1.64
CA TYR A 201 22.15 21.08 -0.99
C TYR A 201 20.83 21.27 -1.74
N LEU A 202 20.90 21.37 -3.07
CA LEU A 202 19.74 21.51 -3.92
C LEU A 202 18.79 20.30 -3.80
N LEU A 203 19.36 19.08 -3.78
CA LEU A 203 18.59 17.86 -3.60
C LEU A 203 17.82 17.88 -2.27
N TRP A 204 18.49 18.12 -1.15
CA TRP A 204 17.88 17.93 0.16
C TRP A 204 16.97 19.09 0.58
N ASN A 205 17.32 20.32 0.19
CA ASN A 205 16.59 21.51 0.63
C ASN A 205 15.56 22.02 -0.39
N SER A 206 15.65 21.60 -1.65
CA SER A 206 14.80 22.13 -2.72
C SER A 206 14.06 21.03 -3.47
N ILE A 207 14.71 19.94 -3.87
CA ILE A 207 14.07 18.93 -4.71
C ILE A 207 13.26 17.93 -3.87
N VAL A 208 13.91 17.24 -2.93
CA VAL A 208 13.29 16.18 -2.11
C VAL A 208 12.01 16.67 -1.43
N PRO A 209 11.97 17.83 -0.73
CA PRO A 209 10.75 18.30 -0.08
C PRO A 209 9.59 18.52 -1.05
N ASN A 210 9.88 18.98 -2.27
CA ASN A 210 8.87 19.29 -3.28
C ASN A 210 8.33 18.05 -4.00
N ILE A 211 9.14 16.99 -4.14
CA ILE A 211 8.69 15.72 -4.75
C ILE A 211 8.02 14.76 -3.75
N LEU A 212 8.04 15.06 -2.44
CA LEU A 212 7.37 14.23 -1.42
C LEU A 212 5.88 14.02 -1.74
N THR A 213 5.23 15.01 -2.34
CA THR A 213 3.85 14.89 -2.82
C THR A 213 3.71 13.80 -3.86
N VAL A 214 4.59 13.76 -4.86
CA VAL A 214 4.58 12.71 -5.88
C VAL A 214 4.84 11.34 -5.25
N VAL A 215 5.83 11.25 -4.36
CA VAL A 215 6.20 10.00 -3.68
C VAL A 215 5.06 9.47 -2.82
N ALA A 216 4.39 10.33 -2.05
CA ALA A 216 3.26 9.94 -1.19
C ALA A 216 2.08 9.39 -1.99
N LEU A 217 1.80 9.99 -3.15
CA LEU A 217 0.76 9.50 -4.08
C LEU A 217 1.14 8.16 -4.68
N GLU A 218 2.39 8.03 -5.11
CA GLU A 218 2.89 6.80 -5.69
C GLU A 218 2.83 5.64 -4.67
N ILE A 219 3.20 5.88 -3.41
CA ILE A 219 3.10 4.89 -2.34
C ILE A 219 1.65 4.41 -2.16
N THR A 220 0.68 5.31 -2.15
CA THR A 220 -0.74 4.94 -2.00
C THR A 220 -1.21 4.05 -3.14
N LEU A 221 -0.90 4.44 -4.38
CA LEU A 221 -1.30 3.69 -5.56
C LEU A 221 -0.57 2.34 -5.65
N ALA A 222 0.72 2.31 -5.33
CA ALA A 222 1.52 1.10 -5.31
C ALA A 222 1.05 0.12 -4.23
N LEU A 223 0.67 0.62 -3.04
CA LEU A 223 0.11 -0.21 -1.97
C LEU A 223 -1.21 -0.87 -2.41
N SER A 224 -2.07 -0.11 -3.09
CA SER A 224 -3.33 -0.65 -3.63
C SER A 224 -3.08 -1.75 -4.66
N VAL A 225 -2.14 -1.52 -5.58
CA VAL A 225 -1.74 -2.52 -6.58
C VAL A 225 -1.11 -3.74 -5.91
N ALA A 226 -0.26 -3.56 -4.91
CA ALA A 226 0.37 -4.66 -4.16
C ALA A 226 -0.68 -5.55 -3.46
N ILE A 227 -1.69 -4.96 -2.81
CA ILE A 227 -2.77 -5.72 -2.17
C ILE A 227 -3.51 -6.59 -3.20
N LEU A 228 -3.83 -6.00 -4.36
CA LEU A 228 -4.53 -6.69 -5.43
C LEU A 228 -3.67 -7.76 -6.09
N ASP A 229 -2.38 -7.49 -6.34
CA ASP A 229 -1.46 -8.43 -6.97
C ASP A 229 -1.15 -9.62 -6.04
N ILE A 230 -0.96 -9.39 -4.73
CA ILE A 230 -0.83 -10.47 -3.73
C ILE A 230 -2.08 -11.35 -3.78
N THR A 231 -3.26 -10.73 -3.65
CA THR A 231 -4.54 -11.44 -3.67
C THR A 231 -4.73 -12.23 -4.97
N ALA A 232 -4.38 -11.65 -6.12
CA ALA A 232 -4.51 -12.30 -7.42
C ALA A 232 -3.58 -13.52 -7.53
N LEU A 233 -2.33 -13.41 -7.08
CA LEU A 233 -1.40 -14.54 -7.07
C LEU A 233 -1.82 -15.63 -6.07
N GLY A 234 -2.32 -15.24 -4.89
CA GLY A 234 -2.97 -16.13 -3.92
C GLY A 234 -4.13 -16.90 -4.52
N PHE A 235 -5.03 -16.20 -5.20
CA PHE A 235 -6.18 -16.79 -5.88
C PHE A 235 -5.77 -17.76 -7.00
N LEU A 236 -4.69 -17.46 -7.72
CA LEU A 236 -4.14 -18.33 -8.77
C LEU A 236 -3.37 -19.55 -8.22
N GLY A 237 -3.29 -19.73 -6.90
CA GLY A 237 -2.54 -20.81 -6.25
C GLY A 237 -1.02 -20.64 -6.33
N LEU A 238 -0.56 -19.46 -6.78
CA LEU A 238 0.85 -19.11 -6.82
C LEU A 238 1.31 -18.45 -5.53
N GLY A 239 0.37 -18.05 -4.65
CA GLY A 239 0.55 -17.30 -3.40
C GLY A 239 0.97 -18.12 -2.18
N ALA A 240 0.43 -17.73 -1.02
CA ALA A 240 0.64 -18.39 0.26
C ALA A 240 0.16 -19.86 0.22
N GLN A 241 1.05 -20.81 0.53
CA GLN A 241 0.77 -22.26 0.53
C GLN A 241 0.34 -22.73 1.93
N ALA A 242 -0.56 -23.71 2.02
CA ALA A 242 -0.94 -24.30 3.32
C ALA A 242 0.32 -24.72 4.11
N PRO A 243 0.44 -24.36 5.41
CA PRO A 243 -0.59 -23.89 6.35
C PRO A 243 -0.76 -22.35 6.43
N SER A 244 -0.10 -21.57 5.58
CA SER A 244 -0.23 -20.11 5.63
C SER A 244 -1.62 -19.65 5.14
N THR A 245 -2.12 -18.56 5.73
CA THR A 245 -3.44 -17.99 5.38
C THR A 245 -3.27 -16.61 4.78
N GLU A 246 -3.91 -16.38 3.64
CA GLU A 246 -3.89 -15.14 2.88
C GLU A 246 -5.27 -14.93 2.26
N TRP A 247 -5.75 -13.68 2.12
CA TRP A 247 -7.10 -13.44 1.57
C TRP A 247 -7.28 -13.97 0.15
N GLY A 248 -6.25 -13.91 -0.70
CA GLY A 248 -6.29 -14.47 -2.05
C GLY A 248 -6.45 -15.99 -2.07
N SER A 249 -5.72 -16.71 -1.22
CA SER A 249 -5.83 -18.17 -1.14
C SER A 249 -7.18 -18.62 -0.56
N ILE A 250 -7.73 -17.91 0.43
CA ILE A 250 -9.09 -18.18 0.95
C ILE A 250 -10.13 -18.07 -0.18
N LEU A 251 -10.02 -17.03 -1.03
CA LEU A 251 -10.90 -16.87 -2.20
C LEU A 251 -10.73 -18.00 -3.22
N GLY A 252 -9.49 -18.36 -3.53
CA GLY A 252 -9.16 -19.42 -4.51
C GLY A 252 -9.73 -20.76 -4.09
N ASP A 253 -9.51 -21.15 -2.84
CA ASP A 253 -10.01 -22.40 -2.26
C ASP A 253 -11.54 -22.50 -2.29
N SER A 254 -12.23 -21.36 -2.17
CA SER A 254 -13.67 -21.30 -1.94
C SER A 254 -14.51 -21.02 -3.19
N VAL A 255 -13.88 -20.70 -4.33
CA VAL A 255 -14.60 -20.18 -5.51
C VAL A 255 -15.60 -21.18 -6.09
N GLU A 256 -15.29 -22.48 -6.06
CA GLU A 256 -16.18 -23.54 -6.53
C GLU A 256 -17.39 -23.75 -5.62
N LEU A 257 -17.30 -23.29 -4.37
CA LEU A 257 -18.32 -23.45 -3.33
C LEU A 257 -19.24 -22.24 -3.20
N ILE A 258 -19.11 -21.23 -4.08
CA ILE A 258 -19.84 -19.97 -3.98
C ILE A 258 -21.37 -20.13 -3.90
N TYR A 259 -21.92 -21.14 -4.57
CA TYR A 259 -23.36 -21.43 -4.55
C TYR A 259 -23.83 -22.12 -3.26
N LEU A 260 -22.91 -22.78 -2.54
CA LEU A 260 -23.21 -23.53 -1.32
C LEU A 260 -22.89 -22.70 -0.07
N ALA A 261 -21.74 -22.05 -0.05
CA ALA A 261 -21.22 -21.27 1.07
C ALA A 261 -20.76 -19.88 0.60
N PRO A 262 -21.67 -18.98 0.19
CA PRO A 262 -21.30 -17.68 -0.39
C PRO A 262 -20.47 -16.79 0.55
N TRP A 263 -20.53 -16.97 1.88
CA TRP A 263 -19.75 -16.20 2.85
C TRP A 263 -18.24 -16.44 2.71
N THR A 264 -17.81 -17.63 2.29
CA THR A 264 -16.38 -17.97 2.15
C THR A 264 -15.70 -17.21 1.02
N VAL A 265 -16.45 -16.75 0.01
CA VAL A 265 -15.97 -15.91 -1.09
C VAL A 265 -16.26 -14.42 -0.84
N THR A 266 -17.47 -14.10 -0.37
CA THR A 266 -17.90 -12.70 -0.22
C THR A 266 -17.15 -11.96 0.90
N LEU A 267 -16.85 -12.62 2.02
CA LEU A 267 -16.20 -11.96 3.16
C LEU A 267 -14.73 -11.59 2.88
N PRO A 268 -13.86 -12.47 2.36
CA PRO A 268 -12.52 -12.06 1.95
C PRO A 268 -12.55 -10.98 0.86
N GLY A 269 -13.45 -11.11 -0.13
CA GLY A 269 -13.62 -10.12 -1.18
C GLY A 269 -13.98 -8.72 -0.64
N LEU A 270 -14.89 -8.66 0.35
CA LEU A 270 -15.22 -7.42 1.05
C LEU A 270 -14.04 -6.88 1.87
N ALA A 271 -13.26 -7.74 2.53
CA ALA A 271 -12.07 -7.31 3.26
C ALA A 271 -11.02 -6.66 2.35
N ILE A 272 -10.75 -7.26 1.18
CA ILE A 272 -9.85 -6.71 0.16
C ILE A 272 -10.39 -5.38 -0.35
N MET A 273 -11.66 -5.33 -0.77
CA MET A 273 -12.30 -4.12 -1.29
C MET A 273 -12.26 -2.99 -0.27
N PHE A 274 -12.65 -3.26 0.98
CA PHE A 274 -12.64 -2.29 2.06
C PHE A 274 -11.23 -1.74 2.30
N THR A 275 -10.23 -2.61 2.36
CA THR A 275 -8.84 -2.22 2.58
C THR A 275 -8.33 -1.30 1.47
N VAL A 276 -8.59 -1.64 0.21
CA VAL A 276 -8.19 -0.81 -0.94
C VAL A 276 -8.89 0.55 -0.91
N ILE A 277 -10.20 0.59 -0.63
CA ILE A 277 -10.94 1.85 -0.51
C ILE A 277 -10.34 2.73 0.60
N VAL A 278 -10.09 2.15 1.78
CA VAL A 278 -9.54 2.87 2.93
C VAL A 278 -8.15 3.44 2.63
N VAL A 279 -7.26 2.67 2.01
CA VAL A 279 -5.93 3.14 1.59
C VAL A 279 -6.06 4.32 0.61
N ASN A 280 -6.94 4.22 -0.38
CA ASN A 280 -7.14 5.29 -1.37
C ASN A 280 -7.76 6.55 -0.74
N LEU A 281 -8.69 6.42 0.20
CA LEU A 281 -9.26 7.57 0.93
C LEU A 281 -8.19 8.33 1.73
N VAL A 282 -7.28 7.60 2.39
CA VAL A 282 -6.17 8.22 3.13
C VAL A 282 -5.21 8.92 2.17
N GLY A 283 -4.82 8.26 1.08
CA GLY A 283 -3.90 8.87 0.11
C GLY A 283 -4.49 10.09 -0.61
N GLU A 284 -5.80 10.09 -0.88
CA GLU A 284 -6.52 11.27 -1.38
C GLU A 284 -6.45 12.43 -0.37
N GLY A 285 -6.66 12.13 0.92
CA GLY A 285 -6.51 13.11 2.00
C GLY A 285 -5.10 13.68 2.08
N VAL A 286 -4.08 12.82 1.98
CA VAL A 286 -2.67 13.22 1.95
C VAL A 286 -2.40 14.13 0.75
N ARG A 287 -2.94 13.80 -0.44
CA ARG A 287 -2.82 14.64 -1.65
C ARG A 287 -3.31 16.05 -1.40
N GLN A 288 -4.54 16.17 -0.92
CA GLN A 288 -5.19 17.46 -0.72
C GLN A 288 -4.46 18.29 0.33
N ALA A 289 -4.01 17.64 1.41
CA ALA A 289 -3.29 18.29 2.47
C ALA A 289 -1.89 18.78 2.05
N LEU A 290 -1.18 18.03 1.20
CA LEU A 290 0.11 18.45 0.66
C LEU A 290 -0.02 19.60 -0.33
N ASN A 291 -1.03 19.56 -1.22
CA ASN A 291 -1.27 20.65 -2.17
C ASN A 291 -1.66 21.96 -1.46
N ALA A 292 -2.48 21.88 -0.40
CA ALA A 292 -2.88 23.05 0.40
C ALA A 292 -1.73 23.66 1.22
N GLY A 293 -0.60 22.96 1.40
CA GLY A 293 0.61 23.52 2.03
C GLY A 293 1.51 24.28 1.06
N ILE A 294 1.33 24.06 -0.25
CA ILE A 294 2.12 24.68 -1.32
C ILE A 294 1.51 26.03 -1.76
N GLU A 295 0.19 26.18 -1.65
CA GLU A 295 -0.55 27.45 -1.86
C GLU A 295 -0.50 28.39 -0.64
#